data_AF-A0A349P8C8-F1
#
_entry.id   AF-A0A349P8C8-F1
#
_cell.length_a   1.000
_cell.length_b   1.000
_cell.length_c   1.000
_cell.angle_alpha   90.00
_cell.angle_beta   90.00
_cell.angle_gamma   90.00
#
_symmetry.space_group_name_H-M   'P 1'
#
loop_
_entity.id
_entity.type
_entity.pdbx_description
1 polymer ?
#
loop_
_entity_poly.entity_id
_entity_poly.type
_entity_poly.pdbx_seq_one_letter_code
_entity_poly.pdbx_strand_id
1 'polypeptide(L)'
;MAIISPLTFFRFAADHSELLERLYEKRSRITETELREYVLACRKENDPAPQRVINQLEELGIIEPSPEATAAYEMRRPVAQLLAYLLHEYRLTSVEVIQAYLSDLQKLGGGLVKAVADKDGAGAVRLLADAADEVERMRQDSRHSREAIVADVVKLKANKAGLTVKERLGRVDYLWTRYMAPLRDMLDVRKEMERQLDSLEAALAHGETAFETDLAVHREFAALRSRALRLRREIAADFKESIKELLPLHNELHRESAVSRGAAHALGLIKRGGLQTIDLTKRLGISSWRAKGLFADEAIRAYMLGLKGYTPKLPPPLCAVRAPDLASLIQADDFKTKAKKAVPLDDALAWLIAQYPQAAPEQLLRCYARFYYGEFGTTRFADRTEKSYAAQGLSFSAKPMGVKKNGN
;
A
#
# COMPACT_ATOMS: atom_id res chain seq x y z
N MET A 1 -6.87 17.27 40.29
CA MET A 1 -5.93 17.94 39.36
C MET A 1 -6.17 19.43 39.45
N ALA A 2 -5.14 20.21 39.72
CA ALA A 2 -5.26 21.67 39.67
C ALA A 2 -5.56 22.11 38.24
N ILE A 3 -6.42 23.11 38.06
CA ILE A 3 -6.71 23.70 36.74
C ILE A 3 -5.45 24.47 36.34
N ILE A 4 -4.73 23.95 35.34
CA ILE A 4 -3.53 24.60 34.79
C ILE A 4 -3.99 25.76 33.92
N SER A 5 -3.48 26.97 34.19
CA SER A 5 -3.72 28.14 33.35
C SER A 5 -3.05 27.94 31.98
N PRO A 6 -3.80 27.95 30.86
CA PRO A 6 -3.22 27.82 29.53
C PRO A 6 -2.17 28.89 29.24
N LEU A 7 -2.38 30.11 29.71
CA LEU A 7 -1.44 31.22 29.53
C LEU A 7 -0.09 30.93 30.20
N THR A 8 -0.11 30.37 31.41
CA THR A 8 1.11 30.04 32.15
C THR A 8 1.87 28.89 31.47
N PHE A 9 1.13 27.87 31.02
CA PHE A 9 1.71 26.76 30.25
C PHE A 9 2.41 27.25 28.98
N PHE A 10 1.73 28.04 28.14
CA PHE A 10 2.31 28.49 26.87
C PHE A 10 3.47 29.47 27.05
N ARG A 11 3.47 30.32 28.08
CA ARG A 11 4.61 31.18 28.40
C ARG A 11 5.84 30.36 28.79
N PHE A 12 5.65 29.40 29.70
CA PHE A 12 6.74 28.50 30.09
C PHE A 12 7.30 27.74 28.88
N ALA A 13 6.42 27.21 28.03
CA ALA A 13 6.80 26.48 26.82
C ALA A 13 7.56 27.36 25.81
N ALA A 14 7.20 28.64 25.68
CA ALA A 14 7.91 29.59 24.84
C ALA A 14 9.32 29.90 25.39
N ASP A 15 9.45 30.06 26.72
CA ASP A 15 10.72 30.37 27.35
C ASP A 15 11.71 29.20 27.33
N HIS A 16 11.19 27.96 27.39
CA HIS A 16 11.95 26.71 27.50
C HIS A 16 11.77 25.77 26.28
N SER A 17 11.61 26.33 25.07
CA SER A 17 11.31 25.53 23.87
C SER A 17 12.36 24.45 23.57
N GLU A 18 13.65 24.79 23.65
CA GLU A 18 14.74 23.83 23.40
C GLU A 18 14.74 22.67 24.40
N LEU A 19 14.41 22.94 25.66
CA LEU A 19 14.27 21.90 26.68
C LEU A 19 13.12 20.96 26.34
N LEU A 20 11.96 21.50 25.95
CA LEU A 20 10.80 20.69 25.55
C LEU A 20 11.10 19.80 24.34
N GLU A 21 11.81 20.32 23.34
CA GLU A 21 12.25 19.55 22.17
C GLU A 21 13.16 18.39 22.58
N ARG A 22 14.19 18.64 23.41
CA ARG A 22 15.09 17.58 23.89
C ARG A 22 14.38 16.51 24.73
N LEU A 23 13.47 16.93 25.61
CA LEU A 23 12.67 16.00 26.40
C LEU A 23 11.79 15.12 25.50
N TYR A 24 11.24 15.71 24.44
CA TYR A 24 10.43 14.99 23.45
C TYR A 24 11.27 13.99 22.62
N GLU A 25 12.47 14.39 22.16
CA GLU A 25 13.37 13.54 21.37
C GLU A 25 13.82 12.27 22.09
N LYS A 26 14.01 12.32 23.41
CA LYS A 26 14.45 11.17 24.22
C LYS A 26 13.46 10.00 24.17
N ARG A 27 12.15 10.25 23.93
CA ARG A 27 11.03 9.29 23.75
C ARG A 27 10.87 8.18 24.81
N SER A 28 11.69 8.17 25.85
CA SER A 28 11.86 7.11 26.84
C SER A 28 11.99 7.73 28.24
N ARG A 29 11.95 6.89 29.28
CA ARG A 29 12.08 7.34 30.67
C ARG A 29 13.36 8.17 30.85
N ILE A 30 13.23 9.30 31.53
CA ILE A 30 14.32 10.25 31.80
C ILE A 30 14.63 10.18 33.28
N THR A 31 15.84 9.79 33.65
CA THR A 31 16.26 9.79 35.05
C THR A 31 16.35 11.23 35.58
N GLU A 32 16.22 11.42 36.88
CA GLU A 32 16.37 12.75 37.49
C GLU A 32 17.71 13.42 37.16
N THR A 33 18.78 12.64 37.10
CA THR A 33 20.12 13.11 36.71
C THR A 33 20.14 13.60 35.26
N GLU A 34 19.60 12.82 34.31
CA GLU A 34 19.51 13.23 32.89
C GLU A 34 18.61 14.46 32.71
N LEU A 35 17.49 14.52 33.44
CA LEU A 35 16.59 15.67 33.41
C LEU A 35 17.31 16.94 33.87
N ARG A 36 18.09 16.84 34.95
CA ARG A 36 18.90 17.95 35.45
C ARG A 36 19.97 18.37 34.45
N GLU A 37 20.62 17.43 33.78
CA GLU A 37 21.58 17.71 32.71
C GLU A 37 20.93 18.45 31.53
N TYR A 38 19.73 18.04 31.10
CA TYR A 38 18.98 18.73 30.04
C TYR A 38 18.60 20.15 30.44
N VAL A 39 18.11 20.35 31.66
CA VAL A 39 17.80 21.70 32.17
C VAL A 39 19.05 22.57 32.21
N LEU A 40 20.19 22.04 32.65
CA LEU A 40 21.45 22.78 32.66
C LEU A 40 21.94 23.12 31.25
N ALA A 41 21.79 22.21 30.30
CA ALA A 41 22.25 22.41 28.93
C ALA A 41 21.42 23.44 28.15
N CYS A 42 20.15 23.63 28.51
CA CYS A 42 19.24 24.59 27.85
C CYS A 42 19.05 25.89 28.67
N ARG A 43 19.86 26.09 29.71
CA ARG A 43 19.71 27.20 30.66
C ARG A 43 20.18 28.53 30.07
N LYS A 44 19.41 29.59 30.26
CA LYS A 44 19.76 31.00 30.01
C LYS A 44 20.29 31.67 31.29
N GLU A 45 21.04 32.77 31.17
CA GLU A 45 21.69 33.45 32.32
C GLU A 45 20.74 33.82 33.46
N ASN A 46 19.48 34.14 33.14
CA ASN A 46 18.46 34.56 34.12
C ASN A 46 17.51 33.44 34.55
N ASP A 47 17.75 32.19 34.12
CA ASP A 47 16.84 31.10 34.42
C ASP A 47 16.94 30.69 35.89
N PRO A 48 15.80 30.29 36.50
CA PRO A 48 15.76 29.81 37.86
C PRO A 48 16.66 28.57 38.06
N ALA A 49 16.91 28.23 39.33
CA ALA A 49 17.69 27.04 39.67
C ALA A 49 17.08 25.78 39.01
N PRO A 50 17.88 24.78 38.58
CA PRO A 50 17.39 23.63 37.82
C PRO A 50 16.23 22.88 38.50
N GLN A 51 16.28 22.73 39.83
CA GLN A 51 15.21 22.08 40.59
C GLN A 51 13.87 22.82 40.47
N ARG A 52 13.90 24.15 40.38
CA ARG A 52 12.68 24.95 40.23
C ARG A 52 12.06 24.78 38.85
N VAL A 53 12.87 24.64 37.80
CA VAL A 53 12.39 24.33 36.44
C VAL A 53 11.75 22.93 36.40
N ILE A 54 12.36 21.95 37.07
CA ILE A 54 11.80 20.58 37.18
C ILE A 54 10.45 20.59 37.89
N ASN A 55 10.36 21.28 39.03
CA ASN A 55 9.09 21.41 39.75
C ASN A 55 8.01 22.09 38.88
N GLN A 56 8.39 23.13 38.10
CA GLN A 56 7.47 23.78 37.16
C GLN A 56 7.01 22.84 36.04
N LEU A 57 7.88 21.97 35.51
CA LEU A 57 7.50 20.96 34.52
C LEU A 57 6.43 20.00 35.07
N GLU A 58 6.54 19.59 36.33
CA GLU A 58 5.54 18.74 37.00
C GLU A 58 4.23 19.48 37.29
N GLU A 59 4.32 20.69 37.86
CA GLU A 59 3.17 21.54 38.23
C GLU A 59 2.32 21.91 36.99
N LEU A 60 2.98 22.17 35.85
CA LEU A 60 2.32 22.45 34.58
C LEU A 60 1.84 21.20 33.84
N GLY A 61 2.05 20.01 34.41
CA GLY A 61 1.65 18.75 33.79
C GLY A 61 2.38 18.43 32.49
N ILE A 62 3.60 18.93 32.31
CA ILE A 62 4.45 18.62 31.16
C ILE A 62 5.09 17.24 31.34
N ILE A 63 5.56 16.95 32.56
CA ILE A 63 6.10 15.65 32.94
C ILE A 63 5.27 15.01 34.06
N GLU A 64 5.47 13.71 34.24
CA GLU A 64 4.94 12.95 35.37
C GLU A 64 5.96 11.89 35.81
N PRO A 65 5.98 11.50 37.10
CA PRO A 65 6.83 10.41 37.57
C PRO A 65 6.42 9.08 36.92
N SER A 66 7.41 8.30 36.51
CA SER A 66 7.23 6.97 35.92
C SER A 66 6.62 6.00 36.95
N PRO A 67 5.61 5.18 36.58
CA PRO A 67 4.91 4.27 37.52
C PRO A 67 5.80 3.26 38.25
N GLU A 68 6.95 2.91 37.67
CA GLU A 68 7.83 1.82 38.15
C GLU A 68 9.17 2.30 38.73
N ALA A 69 9.43 3.60 38.80
CA ALA A 69 10.75 4.11 39.19
C ALA A 69 10.64 5.41 40.01
N THR A 70 11.21 5.40 41.21
CA THR A 70 11.15 6.48 42.20
C THR A 70 11.94 7.74 41.82
N ALA A 71 12.67 7.73 40.69
CA ALA A 71 13.52 8.84 40.23
C ALA A 71 13.60 8.92 38.69
N ALA A 72 12.50 8.60 38.00
CA ALA A 72 12.40 8.76 36.56
C ALA A 72 11.10 9.47 36.18
N TYR A 73 11.18 10.25 35.12
CA TYR A 73 10.10 11.07 34.61
C TYR A 73 9.78 10.69 33.16
N GLU A 74 8.52 10.89 32.80
CA GLU A 74 7.99 10.71 31.47
C GLU A 74 7.29 12.00 31.04
N MET A 75 7.39 12.37 29.77
CA MET A 75 6.57 13.46 29.23
C MET A 75 5.12 12.98 29.14
N ARG A 76 4.18 13.79 29.66
CA ARG A 76 2.76 13.44 29.58
C ARG A 76 2.31 13.35 28.14
N ARG A 77 1.48 12.34 27.86
CA ARG A 77 1.02 12.02 26.50
C ARG A 77 0.37 13.20 25.75
N PRO A 78 -0.50 14.04 26.37
CA PRO A 78 -1.08 15.20 25.67
C PRO A 78 -0.03 16.22 25.23
N VAL A 79 1.01 16.46 26.04
CA VAL A 79 2.09 17.40 25.69
C VAL A 79 2.99 16.81 24.62
N ALA A 80 3.30 15.52 24.70
CA ALA A 80 4.02 14.82 23.64
C ALA A 80 3.24 14.84 22.31
N GLN A 81 1.91 14.75 22.34
CA GLN A 81 1.06 14.87 21.14
C GLN A 81 1.07 16.29 20.57
N LEU A 82 1.05 17.32 21.42
CA LEU A 82 1.19 18.71 21.00
C LEU A 82 2.55 18.97 20.33
N LEU A 83 3.65 18.53 20.95
CA LEU A 83 4.99 18.68 20.38
C LEU A 83 5.12 17.87 19.08
N ALA A 84 4.59 16.66 19.03
CA ALA A 84 4.54 15.87 17.80
C ALA A 84 3.82 16.62 16.67
N TYR A 85 2.70 17.27 16.98
CA TYR A 85 1.96 18.09 16.04
C TYR A 85 2.76 19.31 15.57
N LEU A 86 3.38 20.07 16.48
CA LEU A 86 4.17 21.26 16.16
C LEU A 86 5.45 20.94 15.38
N LEU A 87 6.13 19.84 15.74
CA LEU A 87 7.35 19.37 15.09
C LEU A 87 7.08 18.55 13.82
N HIS A 88 5.82 18.41 13.41
CA HIS A 88 5.42 17.61 12.26
C HIS A 88 5.91 16.15 12.36
N GLU A 89 6.06 15.65 13.59
CA GLU A 89 6.36 14.24 13.89
C GLU A 89 5.08 13.43 13.95
N TYR A 90 4.39 13.38 12.82
CA TYR A 90 3.15 12.65 12.69
C TYR A 90 3.37 11.16 12.92
N ARG A 91 2.46 10.54 13.67
CA ARG A 91 2.42 9.09 13.85
C ARG A 91 1.43 8.49 12.88
N LEU A 92 1.77 7.31 12.38
CA LEU A 92 0.83 6.48 11.64
C LEU A 92 -0.32 6.08 12.57
N THR A 93 -1.53 6.49 12.22
CA THR A 93 -2.74 5.93 12.80
C THR A 93 -2.82 4.47 12.38
N SER A 94 -3.13 3.57 13.31
CA SER A 94 -3.22 2.16 12.98
C SER A 94 -4.47 1.89 12.14
N VAL A 95 -4.42 0.88 11.26
CA VAL A 95 -5.57 0.56 10.41
C VAL A 95 -6.77 0.09 11.25
N GLU A 96 -6.51 -0.51 12.41
CA GLU A 96 -7.53 -0.89 13.38
C GLU A 96 -8.28 0.32 13.95
N VAL A 97 -7.61 1.47 14.15
CA VAL A 97 -8.26 2.73 14.56
C VAL A 97 -9.15 3.26 13.45
N ILE A 98 -8.70 3.20 12.19
CA ILE A 98 -9.53 3.60 11.04
C ILE A 98 -10.78 2.72 10.93
N GLN A 99 -10.65 1.41 11.18
CA GLN A 99 -11.78 0.48 11.23
C GLN A 99 -12.74 0.77 12.39
N ALA A 100 -12.22 1.25 13.53
CA ALA A 100 -13.05 1.68 14.65
C ALA A 100 -13.89 2.90 14.29
N TYR A 101 -13.29 3.94 13.68
CA TYR A 101 -14.04 5.12 13.19
C TYR A 101 -15.17 4.73 12.25
N LEU A 102 -14.86 3.86 11.28
CA LEU A 102 -15.83 3.29 10.34
C LEU A 102 -16.99 2.58 11.07
N SER A 103 -16.67 1.71 12.02
CA SER A 103 -17.67 0.99 12.82
C SER A 103 -18.55 1.92 13.65
N ASP A 104 -18.00 3.00 14.19
CA ASP A 104 -18.74 3.96 15.00
C ASP A 104 -19.61 4.87 14.13
N LEU A 105 -19.14 5.30 12.96
CA LEU A 105 -19.95 5.99 11.96
C LEU A 105 -21.13 5.13 11.50
N GLN A 106 -20.94 3.81 11.35
CA GLN A 106 -22.03 2.90 11.02
C GLN A 106 -23.10 2.85 12.13
N LYS A 107 -22.70 2.78 13.41
CA LYS A 107 -23.62 2.79 14.54
C LYS A 107 -24.39 4.12 14.62
N LEU A 108 -23.68 5.24 14.46
CA LEU A 108 -24.27 6.59 14.45
C LEU A 108 -25.26 6.74 13.29
N GLY A 109 -24.92 6.26 12.09
CA GLY A 109 -25.81 6.20 10.94
C GLY A 109 -27.09 5.41 11.23
N GLY A 110 -26.98 4.24 11.86
CA GLY A 110 -28.15 3.46 12.31
C GLY A 110 -29.00 4.19 13.35
N GLY A 111 -28.35 4.90 14.29
CA GLY A 111 -29.03 5.76 15.26
C GLY A 111 -29.79 6.91 14.59
N LEU A 112 -29.19 7.55 13.58
CA LEU A 112 -29.81 8.63 12.82
C LEU A 112 -31.06 8.15 12.06
N VAL A 113 -31.00 6.99 11.41
CA VAL A 113 -32.17 6.39 10.75
C VAL A 113 -33.32 6.18 11.74
N LYS A 114 -33.02 5.70 12.95
CA LYS A 114 -34.02 5.52 14.00
C LYS A 114 -34.58 6.85 14.49
N ALA A 115 -33.74 7.85 14.78
CA ALA A 115 -34.19 9.17 15.22
C ALA A 115 -35.07 9.87 14.17
N VAL A 116 -34.76 9.69 12.88
CA VAL A 116 -35.60 10.14 11.76
C VAL A 116 -36.96 9.45 11.76
N ALA A 117 -36.99 8.12 11.93
CA ALA A 117 -38.25 7.36 11.98
C ALA A 117 -39.14 7.77 13.18
N ASP A 118 -38.51 8.03 14.32
CA ASP A 118 -39.19 8.46 15.56
C ASP A 118 -39.53 9.97 15.56
N LYS A 119 -39.14 10.72 14.51
CA LYS A 119 -39.24 12.19 14.40
C LYS A 119 -38.59 12.94 15.57
N ASP A 120 -37.55 12.35 16.16
CA ASP A 120 -36.79 12.92 17.26
C ASP A 120 -35.68 13.84 16.74
N GLY A 121 -36.02 15.10 16.45
CA GLY A 121 -35.06 16.10 15.99
C GLY A 121 -33.96 16.42 17.01
N ALA A 122 -34.27 16.42 18.30
CA ALA A 122 -33.30 16.72 19.35
C ALA A 122 -32.27 15.59 19.52
N GLY A 123 -32.72 14.33 19.46
CA GLY A 123 -31.86 13.16 19.41
C GLY A 123 -31.01 13.11 18.15
N ALA A 124 -31.60 13.44 16.99
CA ALA A 124 -30.87 13.51 15.73
C ALA A 124 -29.72 14.52 15.79
N VAL A 125 -29.93 15.74 16.31
CA VAL A 125 -28.88 16.76 16.41
C VAL A 125 -27.68 16.30 17.25
N ARG A 126 -27.91 15.57 18.34
CA ARG A 126 -26.81 15.01 19.16
C ARG A 126 -26.00 13.97 18.38
N LEU A 127 -26.69 13.04 17.73
CA LEU A 127 -26.06 12.02 16.89
C LEU A 127 -25.30 12.62 15.69
N LEU A 128 -25.82 13.70 15.12
CA LEU A 128 -25.16 14.46 14.05
C LEU A 128 -23.88 15.13 14.53
N ALA A 129 -23.87 15.70 15.74
CA ALA A 129 -22.68 16.28 16.35
C ALA A 129 -21.60 15.21 16.62
N ASP A 130 -21.98 14.08 17.23
CA ASP A 130 -21.07 12.96 17.48
C ASP A 130 -20.47 12.41 16.17
N ALA A 131 -21.31 12.27 15.13
CA ALA A 131 -20.85 11.82 13.81
C ALA A 131 -19.94 12.86 13.12
N ALA A 132 -20.19 14.15 13.31
CA ALA A 132 -19.33 15.20 12.79
C ALA A 132 -17.93 15.16 13.42
N ASP A 133 -17.87 14.93 14.73
CA ASP A 133 -16.60 14.78 15.45
C ASP A 133 -15.83 13.55 14.96
N GLU A 134 -16.50 12.40 14.76
CA GLU A 134 -15.83 11.21 14.24
C GLU A 134 -15.37 11.34 12.79
N VAL A 135 -16.18 11.99 11.93
CA VAL A 135 -15.76 12.32 10.57
C VAL A 135 -14.49 13.18 10.57
N GLU A 136 -14.40 14.17 11.46
CA GLU A 136 -13.25 15.07 11.53
C GLU A 136 -12.01 14.39 12.14
N ARG A 137 -12.18 13.53 13.15
CA ARG A 137 -11.09 12.71 13.71
C ARG A 137 -10.48 11.80 12.64
N MET A 138 -11.32 11.05 11.93
CA MET A 138 -10.87 10.17 10.86
C MET A 138 -10.14 10.94 9.74
N ARG A 139 -10.63 12.13 9.40
CA ARG A 139 -9.99 13.02 8.41
C ARG A 139 -8.60 13.45 8.83
N GLN A 140 -8.45 13.92 10.07
CA GLN A 140 -7.17 14.37 10.61
C GLN A 140 -6.17 13.23 10.69
N ASP A 141 -6.61 12.07 11.18
CA ASP A 141 -5.77 10.87 11.30
C ASP A 141 -5.30 10.32 9.94
N SER A 142 -6.16 10.36 8.91
CA SER A 142 -5.77 10.06 7.53
C SER A 142 -4.64 10.98 7.06
N ARG A 143 -4.83 12.30 7.24
CA ARG A 143 -3.87 13.31 6.82
C ARG A 143 -2.54 13.20 7.56
N HIS A 144 -2.58 13.04 8.88
CA HIS A 144 -1.39 12.83 9.70
C HIS A 144 -0.64 11.56 9.29
N SER A 145 -1.37 10.47 9.01
CA SER A 145 -0.75 9.23 8.57
C SER A 145 -0.04 9.39 7.22
N ARG A 146 -0.64 10.11 6.27
CA ARG A 146 0.03 10.47 5.01
C ARG A 146 1.30 11.28 5.28
N GLU A 147 1.22 12.34 6.08
CA GLU A 147 2.36 13.21 6.38
C GLU A 147 3.50 12.43 7.06
N ALA A 148 3.17 11.49 7.95
CA ALA A 148 4.12 10.57 8.57
C ALA A 148 4.87 9.72 7.52
N ILE A 149 4.14 9.16 6.54
CA ILE A 149 4.74 8.34 5.47
C ILE A 149 5.67 9.18 4.61
N VAL A 150 5.22 10.37 4.20
CA VAL A 150 6.04 11.27 3.38
C VAL A 150 7.31 11.65 4.13
N ALA A 151 7.21 12.01 5.41
CA ALA A 151 8.35 12.33 6.25
C ALA A 151 9.33 11.15 6.38
N ASP A 152 8.84 9.93 6.61
CA ASP A 152 9.66 8.73 6.68
C ASP A 152 10.34 8.40 5.36
N VAL A 153 9.63 8.52 4.23
CA VAL A 153 10.18 8.35 2.88
C VAL A 153 11.31 9.35 2.64
N VAL A 154 11.12 10.62 2.98
CA VAL A 154 12.16 11.66 2.83
C VAL A 154 13.37 11.34 3.70
N LYS A 155 13.18 10.95 4.96
CA LYS A 155 14.26 10.55 5.88
C LYS A 155 15.05 9.35 5.33
N LEU A 156 14.36 8.35 4.78
CA LEU A 156 14.98 7.15 4.22
C LEU A 156 15.73 7.42 2.90
N LYS A 157 15.21 8.32 2.06
CA LYS A 157 15.88 8.80 0.84
C LYS A 157 17.15 9.59 1.17
N ALA A 158 17.06 10.52 2.12
CA ALA A 158 18.19 11.35 2.53
C ALA A 158 19.31 10.57 3.23
N ASN A 159 18.97 9.46 3.88
CA ASN A 159 19.89 8.56 4.58
C ASN A 159 20.93 9.24 5.49
N LYS A 160 20.55 10.33 6.17
CA LYS A 160 21.46 11.09 7.06
C LYS A 160 22.07 10.24 8.18
N ALA A 161 21.37 9.19 8.60
CA ALA A 161 21.81 8.26 9.65
C ALA A 161 22.76 7.16 9.15
N GLY A 162 23.08 7.12 7.85
CA GLY A 162 24.01 6.12 7.29
C GLY A 162 23.49 4.68 7.33
N LEU A 163 22.17 4.48 7.23
CA LEU A 163 21.54 3.16 7.27
C LEU A 163 21.93 2.32 6.06
N THR A 164 22.11 1.02 6.29
CA THR A 164 22.35 0.04 5.22
C THR A 164 21.10 -0.16 4.36
N VAL A 165 21.27 -0.65 3.13
CA VAL A 165 20.14 -1.01 2.23
C VAL A 165 19.17 -1.97 2.92
N LYS A 166 19.68 -2.94 3.69
CA LYS A 166 18.85 -3.92 4.41
C LYS A 166 17.99 -3.27 5.50
N GLU A 167 18.55 -2.34 6.26
CA GLU A 167 17.81 -1.62 7.30
C GLU A 167 16.77 -0.68 6.72
N ARG A 168 17.12 0.07 5.65
CA ARG A 168 16.16 0.92 4.93
C ARG A 168 15.02 0.09 4.36
N LEU A 169 15.34 -1.04 3.71
CA LEU A 169 14.33 -1.97 3.19
C LEU A 169 13.42 -2.50 4.31
N GLY A 170 13.99 -2.91 5.44
CA GLY A 170 13.20 -3.39 6.59
C GLY A 170 12.21 -2.33 7.12
N ARG A 171 12.61 -1.06 7.15
CA ARG A 171 11.70 0.05 7.53
C ARG A 171 10.59 0.26 6.50
N VAL A 172 10.92 0.23 5.20
CA VAL A 172 9.91 0.38 4.15
C VAL A 172 8.95 -0.81 4.10
N ASP A 173 9.45 -2.04 4.27
CA ASP A 173 8.64 -3.26 4.33
C ASP A 173 7.70 -3.23 5.53
N TYR A 174 8.13 -2.69 6.67
CA TYR A 174 7.28 -2.47 7.83
C TYR A 174 6.12 -1.51 7.51
N LEU A 175 6.41 -0.34 6.93
CA LEU A 175 5.38 0.63 6.52
C LEU A 175 4.39 0.02 5.51
N TRP A 176 4.91 -0.72 4.54
CA TRP A 176 4.11 -1.38 3.52
C TRP A 176 3.17 -2.44 4.12
N THR A 177 3.72 -3.33 4.95
CA THR A 177 2.99 -4.49 5.48
C THR A 177 2.02 -4.10 6.59
N ARG A 178 2.44 -3.20 7.49
CA ARG A 178 1.65 -2.83 8.68
C ARG A 178 0.53 -1.83 8.35
N TYR A 179 0.72 -0.97 7.35
CA TYR A 179 -0.20 0.13 7.09
C TYR A 179 -0.74 0.16 5.65
N MET A 180 0.12 0.19 4.63
CA MET A 180 -0.34 0.37 3.25
C MET A 180 -1.14 -0.80 2.69
N ALA A 181 -0.67 -2.03 2.88
CA ALA A 181 -1.38 -3.21 2.36
C ALA A 181 -2.77 -3.37 3.01
N PRO A 182 -2.93 -3.30 4.35
CA PRO A 182 -4.26 -3.38 4.95
C PRO A 182 -5.17 -2.21 4.57
N LEU A 183 -4.63 -0.98 4.44
CA LEU A 183 -5.41 0.18 4.01
C LEU A 183 -5.89 0.04 2.56
N ARG A 184 -5.02 -0.44 1.66
CA ARG A 184 -5.39 -0.79 0.28
C ARG A 184 -6.48 -1.84 0.23
N ASP A 185 -6.35 -2.89 1.04
CA ASP A 185 -7.33 -3.97 1.07
C ASP A 185 -8.71 -3.46 1.54
N MET A 186 -8.74 -2.47 2.43
CA MET A 186 -9.97 -1.83 2.89
C MET A 186 -10.61 -0.91 1.84
N LEU A 187 -9.79 -0.12 1.12
CA LEU A 187 -10.24 0.84 0.12
C LEU A 187 -10.59 0.19 -1.23
N ASP A 188 -9.67 -0.58 -1.80
CA ASP A 188 -9.78 -1.08 -3.18
C ASP A 188 -10.36 -2.50 -3.24
N VAL A 189 -9.95 -3.40 -2.33
CA VAL A 189 -10.26 -4.84 -2.43
C VAL A 189 -11.63 -5.17 -1.83
N ARG A 190 -11.88 -4.69 -0.61
CA ARG A 190 -13.13 -4.97 0.13
C ARG A 190 -14.17 -3.89 -0.02
N LYS A 191 -13.77 -2.68 -0.44
CA LYS A 191 -14.64 -1.49 -0.57
C LYS A 191 -15.49 -1.24 0.69
N GLU A 192 -14.98 -1.63 1.85
CA GLU A 192 -15.72 -1.56 3.13
C GLU A 192 -16.00 -0.10 3.48
N MET A 193 -14.99 0.76 3.31
CA MET A 193 -15.11 2.20 3.53
C MET A 193 -16.15 2.83 2.58
N GLU A 194 -16.12 2.49 1.29
CA GLU A 194 -17.09 3.01 0.32
C GLU A 194 -18.52 2.64 0.75
N ARG A 195 -18.76 1.35 1.05
CA ARG A 195 -20.07 0.86 1.47
C ARG A 195 -20.60 1.57 2.71
N GLN A 196 -19.75 1.78 3.72
CA GLN A 196 -20.17 2.43 4.96
C GLN A 196 -20.45 3.92 4.78
N LEU A 197 -19.61 4.63 4.01
CA LEU A 197 -19.84 6.04 3.70
C LEU A 197 -21.09 6.22 2.83
N ASP A 198 -21.38 5.29 1.91
CA ASP A 198 -22.60 5.30 1.11
C ASP A 198 -23.84 5.09 1.98
N SER A 199 -23.78 4.16 2.94
CA SER A 199 -24.86 3.94 3.91
C SER A 199 -25.10 5.17 4.78
N LEU A 200 -24.04 5.83 5.25
CA LEU A 200 -24.14 7.07 6.01
C LEU A 200 -24.75 8.17 5.15
N GLU A 201 -24.27 8.36 3.92
CA GLU A 201 -24.78 9.38 3.00
C GLU A 201 -26.27 9.18 2.68
N ALA A 202 -26.71 7.93 2.49
CA ALA A 202 -28.12 7.61 2.30
C ALA A 202 -28.97 7.96 3.54
N ALA A 203 -28.48 7.65 4.74
CA ALA A 203 -29.15 8.02 5.99
C ALA A 203 -29.25 9.55 6.14
N LEU A 204 -28.20 10.28 5.79
CA LEU A 204 -28.20 11.75 5.85
C LEU A 204 -29.16 12.36 4.84
N ALA A 205 -29.15 11.89 3.59
CA ALA A 205 -30.07 12.35 2.57
C ALA A 205 -31.54 12.09 2.96
N HIS A 206 -31.83 10.93 3.56
CA HIS A 206 -33.16 10.65 4.09
C HIS A 206 -33.54 11.61 5.23
N GLY A 207 -32.62 11.87 6.17
CA GLY A 207 -32.83 12.83 7.25
C GLY A 207 -33.08 14.26 6.77
N GLU A 208 -32.35 14.73 5.74
CA GLU A 208 -32.59 16.03 5.09
C GLU A 208 -34.04 16.13 4.61
N THR A 209 -34.54 15.11 3.91
CA THR A 209 -35.93 15.09 3.41
C THR A 209 -36.96 14.98 4.52
N ALA A 210 -36.68 14.21 5.58
CA ALA A 210 -37.64 13.99 6.66
C ALA A 210 -37.83 15.22 7.56
N PHE A 211 -36.81 16.07 7.68
CA PHE A 211 -36.83 17.30 8.48
C PHE A 211 -36.90 18.57 7.63
N GLU A 212 -37.44 18.51 6.40
CA GLU A 212 -37.56 19.67 5.50
C GLU A 212 -38.24 20.89 6.14
N THR A 213 -39.20 20.66 7.03
CA THR A 213 -39.90 21.73 7.76
C THR A 213 -39.13 22.29 8.95
N ASP A 214 -38.19 21.52 9.52
CA ASP A 214 -37.31 21.97 10.61
C ASP A 214 -35.94 22.37 10.05
N LEU A 215 -35.84 23.65 9.69
CA LEU A 215 -34.66 24.20 9.02
C LEU A 215 -33.37 24.06 9.85
N ALA A 216 -33.46 24.03 11.18
CA ALA A 216 -32.28 23.88 12.04
C ALA A 216 -31.71 22.46 11.91
N VAL A 217 -32.57 21.45 12.06
CA VAL A 217 -32.17 20.04 11.96
C VAL A 217 -31.76 19.69 10.53
N HIS A 218 -32.49 20.17 9.51
CA HIS A 218 -32.12 19.99 8.11
C HIS A 218 -30.70 20.49 7.82
N ARG A 219 -30.32 21.67 8.33
CA ARG A 219 -28.99 22.25 8.08
C ARG A 219 -27.87 21.38 8.64
N GLU A 220 -28.08 20.76 9.81
CA GLU A 220 -27.09 19.87 10.41
C GLU A 220 -26.90 18.60 9.59
N PHE A 221 -27.98 18.00 9.06
CA PHE A 221 -27.88 16.87 8.14
C PHE A 221 -27.09 17.24 6.87
N ALA A 222 -27.41 18.37 6.25
CA ALA A 222 -26.72 18.86 5.06
C ALA A 222 -25.23 19.17 5.32
N ALA A 223 -24.92 19.75 6.48
CA ALA A 223 -23.55 20.04 6.88
C ALA A 223 -22.73 18.74 7.06
N LEU A 224 -23.29 17.75 7.76
CA LEU A 224 -22.61 16.46 7.95
C LEU A 224 -22.44 15.72 6.62
N ARG A 225 -23.44 15.75 5.73
CA ARG A 225 -23.34 15.15 4.40
C ARG A 225 -22.21 15.75 3.58
N SER A 226 -22.08 17.07 3.59
CA SER A 226 -20.95 17.75 2.94
C SER A 226 -19.60 17.36 3.56
N ARG A 227 -19.53 17.20 4.89
CA ARG A 227 -18.30 16.75 5.58
C ARG A 227 -17.95 15.30 5.22
N ALA A 228 -18.92 14.40 5.16
CA ALA A 228 -18.72 13.00 4.73
C ALA A 228 -18.22 12.91 3.27
N LEU A 229 -18.78 13.71 2.36
CA LEU A 229 -18.32 13.80 0.97
C LEU A 229 -16.89 14.36 0.84
N ARG A 230 -16.52 15.29 1.73
CA ARG A 230 -15.14 15.79 1.82
C ARG A 230 -14.20 14.71 2.34
N LEU A 231 -14.56 14.03 3.43
CA LEU A 231 -13.81 12.91 4.01
C LEU A 231 -13.50 11.85 2.96
N ARG A 232 -14.51 11.43 2.18
CA ARG A 232 -14.35 10.44 1.10
C ARG A 232 -13.26 10.83 0.10
N ARG A 233 -13.27 12.10 -0.33
CA ARG A 233 -12.30 12.62 -1.31
C ARG A 233 -10.90 12.75 -0.71
N GLU A 234 -10.80 13.24 0.52
CA GLU A 234 -9.52 13.46 1.19
C GLU A 234 -8.81 12.15 1.51
N ILE A 235 -9.51 11.14 2.06
CA ILE A 235 -8.89 9.83 2.35
C ILE A 235 -8.35 9.18 1.06
N ALA A 236 -9.13 9.19 -0.02
CA ALA A 236 -8.69 8.63 -1.29
C ALA A 236 -7.46 9.36 -1.84
N ALA A 237 -7.41 10.69 -1.71
CA ALA A 237 -6.26 11.49 -2.12
C ALA A 237 -5.03 11.20 -1.24
N ASP A 238 -5.19 11.18 0.08
CA ASP A 238 -4.12 10.91 1.05
C ASP A 238 -3.51 9.52 0.83
N PHE A 239 -4.35 8.52 0.58
CA PHE A 239 -3.90 7.16 0.26
C PHE A 239 -3.12 7.11 -1.05
N LYS A 240 -3.65 7.73 -2.12
CA LYS A 240 -2.99 7.78 -3.42
C LYS A 240 -1.63 8.48 -3.34
N GLU A 241 -1.56 9.58 -2.58
CA GLU A 241 -0.31 10.32 -2.33
C GLU A 241 0.69 9.48 -1.55
N SER A 242 0.24 8.79 -0.50
CA SER A 242 1.07 7.87 0.29
C SER A 242 1.67 6.74 -0.57
N ILE A 243 0.86 6.12 -1.44
CA ILE A 243 1.34 5.09 -2.38
C ILE A 243 2.34 5.68 -3.36
N LYS A 244 2.05 6.85 -3.92
CA LYS A 244 2.90 7.51 -4.91
C LYS A 244 4.30 7.77 -4.36
N GLU A 245 4.42 8.11 -3.08
CA GLU A 245 5.71 8.38 -2.44
C GLU A 245 6.44 7.12 -1.98
N LEU A 246 5.73 6.15 -1.38
CA LEU A 246 6.35 4.97 -0.79
C LEU A 246 6.71 3.89 -1.82
N LEU A 247 5.83 3.64 -2.80
CA LEU A 247 5.98 2.51 -3.74
C LEU A 247 7.26 2.60 -4.60
N PRO A 248 7.67 3.77 -5.13
CA PRO A 248 8.92 3.87 -5.87
C PRO A 248 10.13 3.49 -5.01
N LEU A 249 10.19 4.01 -3.78
CA LEU A 249 11.29 3.73 -2.84
C LEU A 249 11.32 2.24 -2.46
N HIS A 250 10.15 1.64 -2.23
CA HIS A 250 10.03 0.21 -1.96
C HIS A 250 10.62 -0.63 -3.11
N ASN A 251 10.20 -0.36 -4.34
CA ASN A 251 10.69 -1.08 -5.52
C ASN A 251 12.19 -0.89 -5.74
N GLU A 252 12.70 0.31 -5.54
CA GLU A 252 14.12 0.64 -5.65
C GLU A 252 14.95 -0.15 -4.64
N LEU A 253 14.59 -0.11 -3.35
CA LEU A 253 15.30 -0.82 -2.29
C LEU A 253 15.23 -2.34 -2.46
N HIS A 254 14.11 -2.88 -2.94
CA HIS A 254 14.01 -4.31 -3.28
C HIS A 254 14.98 -4.69 -4.39
N ARG A 255 15.11 -3.85 -5.43
CA ARG A 255 16.09 -4.05 -6.52
C ARG A 255 17.52 -3.97 -6.01
N GLU A 256 17.87 -2.92 -5.26
CA GLU A 256 19.21 -2.74 -4.68
C GLU A 256 19.60 -3.91 -3.77
N SER A 257 18.65 -4.37 -2.95
CA SER A 257 18.85 -5.51 -2.05
C SER A 257 19.03 -6.82 -2.83
N ALA A 258 18.23 -7.04 -3.88
CA ALA A 258 18.38 -8.20 -4.75
C ALA A 258 19.74 -8.20 -5.48
N VAL A 259 20.16 -7.05 -6.00
CA VAL A 259 21.48 -6.89 -6.65
C VAL A 259 22.60 -7.13 -5.66
N SER A 260 22.53 -6.56 -4.45
CA SER A 260 23.54 -6.73 -3.39
C SER A 260 23.67 -8.20 -2.97
N ARG A 261 22.53 -8.90 -2.78
CA ARG A 261 22.53 -10.34 -2.48
C ARG A 261 23.09 -11.16 -3.64
N GLY A 262 22.72 -10.84 -4.88
CA GLY A 262 23.22 -11.49 -6.08
C GLY A 262 24.73 -11.35 -6.22
N ALA A 263 25.26 -10.13 -6.00
CA ALA A 263 26.69 -9.84 -6.04
C ALA A 263 27.45 -10.60 -4.94
N ALA A 264 26.95 -10.58 -3.70
CA ALA A 264 27.56 -11.34 -2.60
C ALA A 264 27.59 -12.84 -2.89
N HIS A 265 26.50 -13.40 -3.43
CA HIS A 265 26.43 -14.79 -3.85
C HIS A 265 27.43 -15.12 -4.96
N ALA A 266 27.50 -14.28 -6.00
CA ALA A 266 28.45 -14.41 -7.11
C ALA A 266 29.91 -14.36 -6.64
N LEU A 267 30.26 -13.40 -5.77
CA LEU A 267 31.59 -13.31 -5.16
C LEU A 267 31.92 -14.55 -4.30
N GLY A 268 30.93 -15.09 -3.58
CA GLY A 268 31.08 -16.35 -2.84
C GLY A 268 31.40 -17.54 -3.76
N LEU A 269 30.77 -17.61 -4.93
CA LEU A 269 31.09 -18.62 -5.94
C LEU A 269 32.48 -18.43 -6.53
N ILE A 270 32.86 -17.19 -6.87
CA ILE A 270 34.22 -16.86 -7.36
C ILE A 270 35.27 -17.25 -6.33
N LYS A 271 35.06 -16.94 -5.05
CA LYS A 271 36.01 -17.28 -3.98
C LYS A 271 36.22 -18.79 -3.85
N ARG A 272 35.19 -19.61 -4.13
CA ARG A 272 35.24 -21.07 -4.00
C ARG A 272 35.77 -21.79 -5.24
N GLY A 273 35.44 -21.31 -6.45
CA GLY A 273 35.71 -22.04 -7.71
C GLY A 273 36.32 -21.20 -8.83
N GLY A 274 36.66 -19.94 -8.58
CA GLY A 274 37.20 -19.00 -9.57
C GLY A 274 36.12 -18.40 -10.48
N LEU A 275 36.55 -17.51 -11.39
CA LEU A 275 35.66 -16.78 -12.31
C LEU A 275 34.85 -17.68 -13.25
N GLN A 276 35.36 -18.87 -13.58
CA GLN A 276 34.72 -19.78 -14.51
C GLN A 276 33.43 -20.40 -13.95
N THR A 277 33.23 -20.42 -12.63
CA THR A 277 32.07 -21.04 -11.98
C THR A 277 30.76 -20.28 -12.22
N ILE A 278 30.82 -18.95 -12.45
CA ILE A 278 29.61 -18.16 -12.69
C ILE A 278 29.06 -18.39 -14.11
N ASP A 279 29.93 -18.75 -15.07
CA ASP A 279 29.58 -18.97 -16.48
C ASP A 279 28.68 -17.88 -17.07
N LEU A 280 29.04 -16.61 -16.80
CA LEU A 280 28.26 -15.43 -17.19
C LEU A 280 28.00 -15.41 -18.70
N THR A 281 28.96 -15.85 -19.50
CA THR A 281 28.87 -15.89 -20.96
C THR A 281 27.72 -16.78 -21.44
N LYS A 282 27.54 -17.96 -20.84
CA LYS A 282 26.39 -18.82 -21.16
C LYS A 282 25.09 -18.31 -20.57
N ARG A 283 25.11 -17.80 -19.33
CA ARG A 283 23.89 -17.33 -18.64
C ARG A 283 23.30 -16.06 -19.24
N LEU A 284 24.14 -15.14 -19.72
CA LEU A 284 23.72 -13.87 -20.34
C LEU A 284 23.62 -13.96 -21.87
N GLY A 285 23.95 -15.12 -22.46
CA GLY A 285 23.95 -15.28 -23.92
C GLY A 285 24.93 -14.35 -24.64
N ILE A 286 26.02 -13.95 -23.98
CA ILE A 286 27.01 -13.05 -24.58
C ILE A 286 27.76 -13.85 -25.65
N SER A 287 27.57 -13.48 -26.91
CA SER A 287 28.31 -14.03 -28.04
C SER A 287 29.78 -13.59 -27.95
N SER A 288 30.63 -14.44 -27.37
CA SER A 288 32.08 -14.21 -27.36
C SER A 288 32.65 -14.44 -28.76
N TRP A 289 33.14 -13.38 -29.42
CA TRP A 289 33.84 -13.49 -30.68
C TRP A 289 35.20 -14.16 -30.43
N ARG A 290 35.35 -15.41 -30.88
CA ARG A 290 36.64 -16.12 -30.83
C ARG A 290 37.35 -15.89 -32.15
N ALA A 291 38.39 -15.07 -32.15
CA ALA A 291 39.37 -15.01 -33.23
C ALA A 291 40.20 -16.31 -33.23
N LYS A 292 39.61 -17.42 -33.66
CA LYS A 292 40.39 -18.60 -34.05
C LYS A 292 40.72 -18.47 -35.53
N GLY A 293 42.00 -18.21 -35.80
CA GLY A 293 42.63 -18.37 -37.11
C GLY A 293 43.10 -17.05 -37.71
N LEU A 294 44.39 -16.75 -37.57
CA LEU A 294 45.12 -16.11 -38.66
C LEU A 294 44.98 -17.08 -39.84
N PHE A 295 44.29 -16.65 -40.90
CA PHE A 295 44.14 -17.45 -42.11
C PHE A 295 45.53 -17.81 -42.63
N ALA A 296 45.84 -19.11 -42.78
CA ALA A 296 47.04 -19.51 -43.50
C ALA A 296 46.91 -19.04 -44.96
N ASP A 297 47.94 -18.43 -45.53
CA ASP A 297 47.93 -17.88 -46.89
C ASP A 297 47.48 -18.92 -47.93
N GLU A 298 47.84 -20.19 -47.76
CA GLU A 298 47.35 -21.31 -48.58
C GLU A 298 45.82 -21.47 -48.58
N ALA A 299 45.15 -21.24 -47.44
CA ALA A 299 43.69 -21.35 -47.36
C ALA A 299 42.99 -20.20 -48.09
N ILE A 300 43.57 -18.99 -48.01
CA ILE A 300 43.09 -17.84 -48.79
C ILE A 300 43.34 -18.08 -50.28
N ARG A 301 44.50 -18.61 -50.65
CA ARG A 301 44.85 -18.90 -52.04
C ARG A 301 43.94 -19.98 -52.65
N ALA A 302 43.66 -21.05 -51.90
CA ALA A 302 42.70 -22.08 -52.27
C ALA A 302 41.26 -21.53 -52.41
N TYR A 303 40.84 -20.66 -51.49
CA TYR A 303 39.53 -19.99 -51.56
C TYR A 303 39.43 -19.05 -52.78
N MET A 304 40.47 -18.27 -53.07
CA MET A 304 40.57 -17.39 -54.24
C MET A 304 40.55 -18.17 -55.56
N LEU A 305 41.21 -19.32 -55.63
CA LEU A 305 41.12 -20.23 -56.77
C LEU A 305 39.71 -20.81 -56.92
N GLY A 306 39.03 -21.13 -55.80
CA GLY A 306 37.65 -21.60 -55.78
C GLY A 306 36.61 -20.55 -56.22
N LEU A 307 36.96 -19.26 -56.16
CA LEU A 307 36.13 -18.17 -56.69
C LEU A 307 36.24 -18.02 -58.21
N LYS A 308 37.21 -18.66 -58.87
CA LYS A 308 37.37 -18.61 -60.33
C LYS A 308 36.25 -19.40 -61.00
N GLY A 309 35.20 -18.69 -61.45
CA GLY A 309 33.98 -19.28 -62.02
C GLY A 309 32.77 -19.26 -61.07
N TYR A 310 32.89 -18.66 -59.89
CA TYR A 310 31.77 -18.47 -58.98
C TYR A 310 30.79 -17.43 -59.54
N THR A 311 29.54 -17.84 -59.77
CA THR A 311 28.42 -16.94 -60.01
C THR A 311 27.65 -16.76 -58.69
N PRO A 312 27.47 -15.52 -58.20
CA PRO A 312 26.80 -15.30 -56.92
C PRO A 312 25.35 -15.78 -56.99
N LYS A 313 25.04 -16.85 -56.25
CA LYS A 313 23.66 -17.20 -55.91
C LYS A 313 23.19 -16.22 -54.84
N LEU A 314 22.09 -15.51 -55.10
CA LEU A 314 21.41 -14.77 -54.04
C LEU A 314 21.15 -15.72 -52.86
N PRO A 315 21.45 -15.32 -51.62
CA PRO A 315 21.08 -16.11 -50.46
C PRO A 315 19.56 -16.29 -50.45
N PRO A 316 19.05 -17.45 -50.00
CA PRO A 316 17.61 -17.62 -49.81
C PRO A 316 17.10 -16.53 -48.86
N PRO A 317 15.93 -15.93 -49.10
CA PRO A 317 15.39 -14.92 -48.22
C PRO A 317 15.26 -15.48 -46.80
N LEU A 318 15.64 -14.68 -45.80
CA LEU A 318 15.40 -14.98 -44.40
C LEU A 318 13.92 -15.38 -44.26
N CYS A 319 13.67 -16.53 -43.62
CA CYS A 319 12.37 -17.19 -43.49
C CYS A 319 11.21 -16.22 -43.64
N ALA A 320 10.40 -16.39 -44.69
CA ALA A 320 9.18 -15.64 -44.87
C ALA A 320 8.42 -15.66 -43.54
N VAL A 321 8.09 -14.48 -43.02
CA VAL A 321 7.24 -14.32 -41.85
C VAL A 321 6.01 -15.18 -42.12
N ARG A 322 5.89 -16.30 -41.42
CA ARG A 322 4.73 -17.18 -41.54
C ARG A 322 3.57 -16.29 -41.13
N ALA A 323 2.69 -15.95 -42.08
CA ALA A 323 1.55 -15.10 -41.80
C ALA A 323 0.88 -15.65 -40.54
N PRO A 324 0.64 -14.82 -39.51
CA PRO A 324 0.08 -15.31 -38.26
C PRO A 324 -1.22 -16.03 -38.60
N ASP A 325 -1.35 -17.28 -38.14
CA ASP A 325 -2.56 -18.06 -38.37
C ASP A 325 -3.69 -17.45 -37.54
N LEU A 326 -4.38 -16.48 -38.14
CA LEU A 326 -5.45 -15.72 -37.50
C LEU A 326 -6.60 -16.62 -37.06
N ALA A 327 -6.76 -17.81 -37.66
CA ALA A 327 -7.77 -18.79 -37.28
C ALA A 327 -7.50 -19.43 -35.92
N SER A 328 -6.24 -19.40 -35.44
CA SER A 328 -5.84 -19.92 -34.13
C SER A 328 -6.12 -18.94 -32.96
N LEU A 329 -6.52 -17.71 -33.26
CA LEU A 329 -6.74 -16.64 -32.28
C LEU A 329 -8.23 -16.50 -31.91
N ILE A 330 -8.50 -16.43 -30.61
CA ILE A 330 -9.85 -16.15 -30.09
C ILE A 330 -10.03 -14.63 -29.94
N GLN A 331 -11.01 -14.07 -30.65
CA GLN A 331 -11.39 -12.66 -30.54
C GLN A 331 -12.04 -12.38 -29.17
N ALA A 332 -11.57 -11.33 -28.48
CA ALA A 332 -11.94 -11.09 -27.09
C ALA A 332 -13.42 -10.74 -26.89
N ASP A 333 -14.02 -10.01 -27.84
CA ASP A 333 -15.41 -9.56 -27.74
C ASP A 333 -16.42 -10.66 -28.10
N ASP A 334 -16.08 -11.49 -29.10
CA ASP A 334 -16.86 -12.69 -29.44
C ASP A 334 -16.86 -13.67 -28.26
N PHE A 335 -15.68 -13.90 -27.67
CA PHE A 335 -15.56 -14.73 -26.48
C PHE A 335 -16.41 -14.23 -25.31
N LYS A 336 -16.34 -12.93 -24.98
CA LYS A 336 -17.16 -12.33 -23.90
C LYS A 336 -18.65 -12.55 -24.13
N THR A 337 -19.09 -12.40 -25.37
CA THR A 337 -20.51 -12.53 -25.74
C THR A 337 -20.99 -13.97 -25.63
N LYS A 338 -20.20 -14.92 -26.16
CA LYS A 338 -20.51 -16.37 -26.07
C LYS A 338 -20.43 -16.89 -24.64
N ALA A 339 -19.42 -16.47 -23.88
CA ALA A 339 -19.24 -16.86 -22.48
C ALA A 339 -20.42 -16.41 -21.60
N LYS A 340 -20.88 -15.15 -21.73
CA LYS A 340 -22.04 -14.64 -20.98
C LYS A 340 -23.34 -15.40 -21.27
N LYS A 341 -23.53 -15.85 -22.51
CA LYS A 341 -24.70 -16.64 -22.91
C LYS A 341 -24.64 -18.09 -22.45
N ALA A 342 -23.43 -18.64 -22.34
CA ALA A 342 -23.22 -20.05 -22.03
C ALA A 342 -23.27 -20.36 -20.52
N VAL A 343 -23.06 -19.38 -19.65
CA VAL A 343 -23.20 -19.54 -18.20
C VAL A 343 -24.69 -19.68 -17.83
N PRO A 344 -25.09 -20.69 -17.03
CA PRO A 344 -24.25 -21.58 -16.22
C PRO A 344 -23.60 -22.74 -17.00
N LEU A 345 -22.32 -23.00 -16.68
CA LEU A 345 -21.51 -24.08 -17.27
C LEU A 345 -21.13 -25.10 -16.20
N ASP A 346 -21.17 -26.39 -16.54
CA ASP A 346 -20.68 -27.46 -15.65
C ASP A 346 -19.18 -27.75 -15.84
N ASP A 347 -18.66 -27.57 -17.06
CA ASP A 347 -17.26 -27.83 -17.42
C ASP A 347 -16.78 -26.79 -18.44
N ALA A 348 -16.15 -25.72 -17.94
CA ALA A 348 -15.70 -24.59 -18.75
C ALA A 348 -14.59 -24.97 -19.75
N LEU A 349 -13.73 -25.94 -19.42
CA LEU A 349 -12.63 -26.35 -20.31
C LEU A 349 -13.16 -27.20 -21.46
N ALA A 350 -14.08 -28.14 -21.18
CA ALA A 350 -14.76 -28.89 -22.24
C ALA A 350 -15.53 -27.96 -23.19
N TRP A 351 -16.23 -26.95 -22.64
CA TRP A 351 -16.95 -25.97 -23.44
C TRP A 351 -16.02 -25.16 -24.35
N LEU A 352 -14.87 -24.69 -23.84
CA LEU A 352 -13.89 -23.94 -24.63
C LEU A 352 -13.34 -24.75 -25.81
N ILE A 353 -13.01 -26.02 -25.59
CA ILE A 353 -12.51 -26.91 -26.65
C ILE A 353 -13.58 -27.17 -27.71
N ALA A 354 -14.83 -27.35 -27.29
CA ALA A 354 -15.95 -27.56 -28.22
C ALA A 354 -16.27 -26.31 -29.06
N GLN A 355 -16.20 -25.12 -28.46
CA GLN A 355 -16.53 -23.86 -29.14
C GLN A 355 -15.39 -23.33 -30.02
N TYR A 356 -14.14 -23.63 -29.67
CA TYR A 356 -12.96 -23.15 -30.39
C TYR A 356 -12.00 -24.30 -30.73
N PRO A 357 -12.40 -25.23 -31.61
CA PRO A 357 -11.60 -26.42 -31.93
C PRO A 357 -10.27 -26.10 -32.62
N GLN A 358 -10.19 -24.95 -33.33
CA GLN A 358 -9.00 -24.50 -34.05
C GLN A 358 -8.09 -23.57 -33.23
N ALA A 359 -8.50 -23.21 -32.00
CA ALA A 359 -7.71 -22.29 -31.19
C ALA A 359 -6.45 -22.96 -30.63
N ALA A 360 -5.37 -22.17 -30.57
CA ALA A 360 -4.13 -22.64 -29.97
C ALA A 360 -4.33 -22.94 -28.45
N PRO A 361 -3.66 -23.97 -27.91
CA PRO A 361 -3.66 -24.33 -26.48
C PRO A 361 -3.54 -23.14 -25.52
N GLU A 362 -2.66 -22.19 -25.83
CA GLU A 362 -2.39 -21.01 -25.01
C GLU A 362 -3.59 -20.07 -24.97
N GLN A 363 -4.33 -19.96 -26.08
CA GLN A 363 -5.53 -19.14 -26.18
C GLN A 363 -6.70 -19.75 -25.39
N LEU A 364 -6.83 -21.08 -25.42
CA LEU A 364 -7.82 -21.80 -24.61
C LEU A 364 -7.55 -21.60 -23.11
N LEU A 365 -6.30 -21.77 -22.67
CA LEU A 365 -5.91 -21.55 -21.27
C LEU A 365 -6.11 -20.08 -20.84
N ARG A 366 -5.80 -19.13 -21.72
CA ARG A 366 -6.03 -17.70 -21.46
C ARG A 366 -7.52 -17.41 -21.24
N CYS A 367 -8.41 -18.01 -22.03
CA CYS A 367 -9.85 -17.85 -21.87
C CYS A 367 -10.38 -18.60 -20.64
N TYR A 368 -9.83 -19.78 -20.34
CA TYR A 368 -10.15 -20.56 -19.15
C TYR A 368 -9.81 -19.78 -17.86
N ALA A 369 -8.66 -19.10 -17.82
CA ALA A 369 -8.27 -18.24 -16.70
C ALA A 369 -9.30 -17.14 -16.42
N ARG A 370 -9.95 -16.58 -17.45
CA ARG A 370 -10.98 -15.55 -17.28
C ARG A 370 -12.24 -16.08 -16.60
N PHE A 371 -12.61 -17.33 -16.86
CA PHE A 371 -13.64 -18.00 -16.08
C PHE A 371 -13.19 -18.23 -14.64
N TYR A 372 -11.95 -18.70 -14.42
CA TYR A 372 -11.38 -18.94 -13.09
C TYR A 372 -11.36 -17.69 -12.20
N TYR A 373 -11.00 -16.52 -12.76
CA TYR A 373 -10.99 -15.25 -12.02
C TYR A 373 -12.38 -14.65 -11.79
N GLY A 374 -13.45 -15.36 -12.14
CA GLY A 374 -14.82 -14.98 -11.79
C GLY A 374 -15.43 -13.88 -12.67
N GLU A 375 -14.88 -13.61 -13.86
CA GLU A 375 -15.40 -12.56 -14.75
C GLU A 375 -16.86 -12.81 -15.19
N PHE A 376 -17.30 -14.07 -15.18
CA PHE A 376 -18.63 -14.49 -15.65
C PHE A 376 -19.50 -15.16 -14.57
N GLY A 377 -19.03 -15.21 -13.32
CA GLY A 377 -19.78 -15.82 -12.21
C GLY A 377 -18.91 -16.56 -11.21
N THR A 378 -19.54 -17.25 -10.24
CA THR A 378 -18.83 -18.02 -9.21
C THR A 378 -18.36 -19.37 -9.76
N THR A 379 -17.08 -19.67 -9.55
CA THR A 379 -16.45 -20.91 -10.01
C THR A 379 -16.55 -22.01 -8.97
N ARG A 380 -16.89 -23.23 -9.38
CA ARG A 380 -16.88 -24.42 -8.53
C ARG A 380 -16.16 -25.56 -9.24
N PHE A 381 -15.19 -26.16 -8.56
CA PHE A 381 -14.53 -27.36 -9.05
C PHE A 381 -15.27 -28.62 -8.59
N ALA A 382 -15.28 -29.65 -9.43
CA ALA A 382 -15.75 -30.98 -9.04
C ALA A 382 -14.72 -31.66 -8.11
N ASP A 383 -15.19 -32.35 -7.06
CA ASP A 383 -14.32 -32.70 -5.93
C ASP A 383 -13.40 -33.92 -6.16
N ARG A 384 -13.72 -34.90 -7.02
CA ARG A 384 -13.06 -36.22 -6.93
C ARG A 384 -12.46 -36.89 -8.17
N THR A 385 -12.63 -36.42 -9.40
CA THR A 385 -11.97 -37.05 -10.57
C THR A 385 -11.36 -36.02 -11.52
N GLU A 386 -10.08 -36.19 -11.83
CA GLU A 386 -9.44 -35.48 -12.94
C GLU A 386 -9.96 -36.02 -14.27
N LYS A 387 -10.20 -35.11 -15.21
CA LYS A 387 -10.65 -35.44 -16.57
C LYS A 387 -9.55 -35.05 -17.55
N SER A 388 -9.31 -35.91 -18.53
CA SER A 388 -8.36 -35.63 -19.62
C SER A 388 -9.10 -34.99 -20.79
N TYR A 389 -8.54 -33.93 -21.34
CA TYR A 389 -9.08 -33.16 -22.47
C TYR A 389 -8.03 -33.13 -23.58
N ALA A 390 -8.45 -33.29 -24.84
CA ALA A 390 -7.56 -33.21 -25.98
C ALA A 390 -7.88 -31.96 -26.81
N ALA A 391 -6.87 -31.13 -27.11
CA ALA A 391 -7.00 -30.03 -28.07
C ALA A 391 -5.71 -29.84 -28.86
N GLN A 392 -5.83 -29.74 -30.20
CA GLN A 392 -4.72 -29.43 -31.13
C GLN A 392 -3.44 -30.25 -30.88
N GLY A 393 -3.59 -31.57 -30.67
CA GLY A 393 -2.47 -32.50 -30.49
C GLY A 393 -1.86 -32.52 -29.07
N LEU A 394 -2.37 -31.73 -28.13
CA LEU A 394 -1.99 -31.76 -26.72
C LEU A 394 -3.11 -32.33 -25.84
N SER A 395 -2.72 -32.97 -24.74
CA SER A 395 -3.62 -33.44 -23.70
C SER A 395 -3.48 -32.59 -22.42
N PHE A 396 -4.61 -32.22 -21.84
CA PHE A 396 -4.71 -31.50 -20.57
C PHE A 396 -5.37 -32.43 -19.54
N SER A 397 -4.86 -32.46 -18.31
CA SER A 397 -5.58 -33.06 -17.18
C SER A 397 -6.01 -31.97 -16.22
N ALA A 398 -7.30 -31.89 -15.91
CA ALA A 398 -7.81 -30.93 -14.94
C ALA A 398 -9.09 -31.45 -14.27
N LYS A 399 -9.32 -31.02 -13.03
CA LYS A 399 -10.65 -31.18 -12.40
C LYS A 399 -11.65 -30.28 -13.12
N PRO A 400 -12.82 -30.79 -13.55
CA PRO A 400 -13.84 -29.98 -14.21
C PRO A 400 -14.21 -28.76 -13.37
N MET A 401 -14.21 -27.59 -14.01
CA MET A 401 -14.58 -26.32 -13.40
C MET A 401 -15.90 -25.83 -13.96
N GLY A 402 -16.93 -25.81 -13.12
CA GLY A 402 -18.21 -25.19 -13.42
C GLY A 402 -18.22 -23.70 -13.08
N VAL A 403 -19.07 -22.95 -13.77
CA VAL A 403 -19.30 -21.52 -13.56
C VAL A 403 -20.80 -21.30 -13.39
N LYS A 404 -21.22 -20.80 -12.23
CA LYS A 404 -22.61 -20.44 -11.97
C LYS A 404 -22.81 -18.95 -12.20
N LYS A 405 -23.95 -18.59 -12.79
CA LYS A 405 -24.34 -17.18 -12.93
C LYS A 405 -24.47 -16.57 -11.54
N ASN A 406 -23.88 -15.41 -11.31
CA ASN A 406 -24.18 -14.63 -10.12
C ASN A 406 -25.67 -14.30 -10.18
N GLY A 407 -26.44 -14.78 -9.18
CA GLY A 407 -27.84 -14.43 -9.05
C GLY A 407 -27.98 -12.91 -8.95
N ASN A 408 -29.04 -12.37 -9.54
CA ASN A 408 -29.57 -11.09 -9.09
C ASN A 408 -30.00 -11.21 -7.63
#